data_AF-W2U2L3-F1
#
_entry.id   AF-W2U2L3-F1
#
_cell.length_a   1.000
_cell.length_b   1.000
_cell.length_c   1.000
_cell.angle_alpha   90.00
_cell.angle_beta   90.00
_cell.angle_gamma   90.00
#
_symmetry.space_group_name_H-M   'P 1'
#
loop_
_entity.id
_entity.type
_entity.pdbx_description
1 polymer ?
#
loop_
_entity_poly.entity_id
_entity_poly.type
_entity_poly.pdbx_seq_one_letter_code
_entity_poly.pdbx_strand_id
1 'polypeptide(L)' 'MDRKGWVMRAVEALRFATFKEIQRYLDEEGEAFSKKELEDTLRALVAEGRLEEKEGTYRLARKKGGGEAFEKLFGD' A
#
# COMPACT_ATOMS: atom_id res chain seq x y z
N MET A 1 -14.67 -7.84 -3.80
CA MET A 1 -13.83 -6.63 -3.71
C MET A 1 -13.20 -6.41 -5.08
N ASP A 2 -12.89 -5.19 -5.50
CA ASP A 2 -12.12 -4.96 -6.72
C ASP A 2 -10.61 -5.23 -6.48
N ARG A 3 -9.83 -5.32 -7.56
CA ARG A 3 -8.39 -5.64 -7.50
C ARG A 3 -7.60 -4.67 -6.61
N LYS A 4 -7.86 -3.36 -6.70
CA LYS A 4 -7.16 -2.36 -5.88
C LYS A 4 -7.54 -2.55 -4.41
N GLY A 5 -8.79 -2.87 -4.13
CA GLY A 5 -9.25 -3.20 -2.79
C GLY A 5 -8.49 -4.38 -2.16
N TRP A 6 -8.34 -5.48 -2.90
CA TRP A 6 -7.59 -6.65 -2.43
C TRP A 6 -6.12 -6.32 -2.14
N VAL A 7 -5.44 -5.61 -3.04
CA VAL A 7 -4.04 -5.20 -2.83
C VAL A 7 -3.90 -4.27 -1.62
N MET A 8 -4.82 -3.32 -1.45
CA MET A 8 -4.84 -2.43 -0.28
C MET A 8 -5.01 -3.20 1.02
N ARG A 9 -5.90 -4.21 1.06
CA ARG A 9 -6.10 -5.08 2.23
C ARG A 9 -4.82 -5.86 2.56
N ALA A 10 -4.15 -6.41 1.56
CA ALA A 10 -2.89 -7.13 1.74
C ALA A 10 -1.80 -6.22 2.32
N VAL A 11 -1.60 -5.02 1.77
CA VAL A 11 -0.61 -4.07 2.29
C VAL A 11 -0.96 -3.57 3.68
N GLU A 12 -2.25 -3.37 3.98
CA GLU A 12 -2.72 -3.01 5.34
C GLU A 12 -2.40 -4.12 6.36
N ALA A 13 -2.68 -5.38 6.01
CA ALA A 13 -2.41 -6.53 6.87
C ALA A 13 -0.91 -6.73 7.14
N LEU A 14 -0.08 -6.55 6.10
CA LEU A 14 1.37 -6.76 6.19
C LEU A 14 2.14 -5.53 6.69
N ARG A 15 1.52 -4.34 6.69
CA ARG A 15 2.06 -3.01 7.07
C ARG A 15 3.19 -2.49 6.18
N PHE A 16 4.24 -3.28 5.94
CA PHE A 16 5.40 -2.94 5.13
C PHE A 16 5.87 -4.21 4.43
N ALA A 17 5.61 -4.33 3.14
CA ALA A 17 5.72 -5.60 2.43
C ALA A 17 6.36 -5.48 1.06
N THR A 18 7.18 -6.46 0.70
CA THR A 18 7.69 -6.63 -0.66
C THR A 18 6.59 -7.13 -1.59
N PHE A 19 6.82 -7.00 -2.91
CA PHE A 19 5.96 -7.57 -3.94
C PHE A 19 5.63 -9.05 -3.70
N LYS A 20 6.64 -9.86 -3.33
CA LYS A 20 6.47 -11.30 -3.11
C LYS A 20 5.59 -11.62 -1.91
N GLU A 21 5.72 -10.85 -0.83
CA GLU A 21 4.89 -11.03 0.37
C GLU A 21 3.43 -10.66 0.10
N ILE A 22 3.20 -9.58 -0.65
CA ILE A 22 1.86 -9.18 -1.09
C ILE A 22 1.25 -10.25 -2.00
N GLN A 23 2.02 -10.75 -2.97
CA GLN A 23 1.56 -11.84 -3.85
C GLN A 23 1.19 -13.09 -3.05
N ARG A 24 2.04 -13.51 -2.12
CA ARG A 24 1.76 -14.69 -1.28
C ARG A 24 0.49 -14.53 -0.45
N TYR A 25 0.29 -13.37 0.17
CA TYR A 25 -0.93 -13.09 0.94
C TYR A 25 -2.19 -13.18 0.06
N LEU A 26 -2.14 -12.63 -1.16
CA LEU A 26 -3.27 -12.68 -2.09
C LEU A 26 -3.57 -14.11 -2.54
N ASP A 27 -2.54 -14.90 -2.85
CA ASP A 27 -2.67 -16.33 -3.19
C ASP A 27 -3.26 -17.13 -2.01
N GLU A 28 -2.84 -16.86 -0.77
CA GLU A 28 -3.36 -17.48 0.46
C GLU A 28 -4.85 -17.14 0.71
N GLU A 29 -5.29 -15.93 0.37
CA GLU A 29 -6.69 -15.50 0.46
C GLU A 29 -7.55 -15.96 -0.74
N GLY A 30 -6.93 -16.64 -1.71
CA GLY A 30 -7.61 -17.18 -2.91
C GLY A 30 -7.83 -16.16 -4.03
N GLU A 31 -7.20 -14.99 -3.97
CA GLU A 31 -7.26 -13.97 -5.02
C GLU A 31 -5.99 -14.02 -5.88
N ALA A 32 -6.07 -14.70 -7.02
CA ALA A 32 -4.93 -14.86 -7.91
C ALA A 32 -4.69 -13.61 -8.76
N PHE A 33 -3.49 -13.04 -8.66
CA PHE A 33 -2.98 -12.01 -9.56
C PHE A 33 -1.87 -12.59 -10.46
N SER A 34 -1.89 -12.26 -11.76
CA SER A 34 -0.64 -12.38 -12.52
C SER A 34 0.38 -11.36 -12.04
N LYS A 35 1.67 -11.63 -12.27
CA LYS A 35 2.76 -10.70 -11.89
C LYS A 35 2.50 -9.30 -12.42
N LYS A 36 2.17 -9.18 -13.71
CA LYS A 36 1.92 -7.90 -14.38
C LYS A 36 0.71 -7.18 -13.76
N GLU A 37 -0.38 -7.89 -13.48
CA GLU A 37 -1.57 -7.28 -12.88
C GLU A 37 -1.28 -6.72 -11.49
N LEU A 38 -0.50 -7.43 -10.68
CA LEU A 38 -0.10 -6.94 -9.36
C LEU A 38 0.84 -5.73 -9.48
N GLU A 39 1.82 -5.77 -10.39
CA GLU A 39 2.72 -4.64 -10.66
C GLU A 39 1.96 -3.40 -11.11
N ASP A 40 1.05 -3.55 -12.07
CA ASP A 40 0.24 -2.44 -12.61
C ASP A 40 -0.69 -1.88 -11.52
N THR A 41 -1.26 -2.74 -10.67
CA THR A 41 -2.15 -2.31 -9.58
C THR A 41 -1.38 -1.56 -8.49
N LEU A 42 -0.21 -2.05 -8.07
CA LEU A 42 0.65 -1.37 -7.11
C LEU A 42 1.13 -0.01 -7.63
N ARG A 43 1.57 0.05 -8.90
CA ARG A 43 1.94 1.32 -9.56
C ARG A 43 0.79 2.31 -9.59
N ALA A 44 -0.42 1.87 -9.92
CA ALA A 44 -1.60 2.73 -9.90
C ALA A 44 -1.90 3.26 -8.49
N LEU A 45 -1.83 2.43 -7.47
CA LEU A 45 -2.05 2.83 -6.08
C LEU A 45 -0.98 3.79 -5.55
N VAL A 46 0.27 3.64 -5.99
CA VAL A 46 1.35 4.59 -5.68
C VAL A 46 1.12 5.92 -6.42
N ALA A 47 0.76 5.87 -7.71
CA ALA A 47 0.44 7.07 -8.48
C ALA A 47 -0.77 7.84 -7.92
N GLU A 48 -1.74 7.13 -7.36
CA GLU A 48 -2.89 7.70 -6.64
C GLU A 48 -2.54 8.24 -5.25
N GLY A 49 -1.29 8.04 -4.77
CA GLY A 49 -0.85 8.44 -3.44
C GLY A 49 -1.50 7.64 -2.31
N ARG A 50 -2.04 6.45 -2.60
CA ARG A 50 -2.63 5.54 -1.61
C ARG A 50 -1.59 4.63 -0.97
N LEU A 51 -0.56 4.27 -1.73
CA LEU A 51 0.61 3.55 -1.27
C LEU A 51 1.87 4.38 -1.45
N GLU A 52 2.87 4.10 -0.63
CA GLU A 52 4.25 4.55 -0.84
C GLU A 52 5.12 3.33 -1.16
N GLU A 53 5.90 3.41 -2.24
CA GLU A 53 6.97 2.46 -2.53
C GLU A 53 8.29 3.01 -1.99
N LYS A 54 8.98 2.23 -1.17
CA LYS A 54 10.32 2.55 -0.66
C LYS A 54 11.21 1.32 -0.75
N GLU A 55 12.30 1.42 -1.50
CA GLU A 55 13.33 0.36 -1.56
C GLU A 55 12.75 -1.04 -1.92
N GLY A 56 11.75 -1.10 -2.81
CA GLY A 56 11.11 -2.36 -3.24
C GLY A 56 10.05 -2.91 -2.28
N THR A 57 9.66 -2.13 -1.27
CA THR A 57 8.56 -2.44 -0.34
C THR A 57 7.46 -1.42 -0.45
N TYR A 58 6.24 -1.83 -0.14
CA TYR A 58 5.03 -1.05 -0.21
C TYR A 58 4.41 -0.91 1.18
N ARG A 59 3.87 0.27 1.45
CA ARG A 59 3.09 0.56 2.67
C ARG A 59 1.97 1.52 2.37
N LEU A 60 0.98 1.59 3.27
CA LEU A 60 -0.05 2.62 3.21
C LEU A 60 0.59 4.01 3.28
N ALA A 61 0.18 4.90 2.37
CA ALA A 61 0.57 6.29 2.43
C ALA A 61 0.05 6.90 3.74
N ARG A 62 0.90 7.67 4.42
CA ARG A 62 0.47 8.40 5.61
C ARG A 62 -0.58 9.42 5.19
N LYS A 63 -1.73 9.45 5.88
CA LYS A 63 -2.64 10.60 5.80
C LYS A 63 -1.82 11.84 6.15
N LYS A 64 -1.73 12.81 5.25
CA LYS A 64 -1.18 14.16 5.52
C LYS A 64 -2.05 14.89 6.55
N GLY A 65 -2.04 14.42 7.80
CA GLY A 65 -2.83 15.00 8.89
C GLY A 65 -2.04 15.12 10.20
N GLY A 66 -0.84 14.55 10.29
CA GLY A 66 0.01 14.67 11.47
C GLY A 66 0.94 15.89 11.45
N GLY A 67 1.42 16.31 10.27
CA GLY A 67 2.38 17.42 10.15
C GLY A 67 1.76 18.77 10.51
N GLU A 68 0.62 19.10 9.91
CA GLU A 68 -0.09 20.37 10.19
C GLU A 68 -0.67 20.45 11.62
N ALA A 69 -0.99 19.31 12.24
CA ALA A 69 -1.48 19.28 13.62
C ALA A 69 -0.34 19.39 14.65
N PHE A 70 0.86 18.89 14.33
CA PHE A 70 2.03 19.00 15.21
C PHE A 70 2.66 20.40 15.14
N GLU A 71 2.72 21.02 13.96
CA GLU A 71 3.17 22.42 13.82
C GLU A 71 2.24 23.42 14.53
N LYS A 72 0.93 23.16 14.62
CA LYS A 72 0.00 23.99 15.41
C LYS A 72 0.08 23.78 16.93
N LEU A 73 0.64 22.67 17.39
CA LEU A 73 0.72 22.34 18.82
C LEU A 73 2.08 22.66 19.45
N PHE A 74 3.14 22.73 18.63
CA PHE A 74 4.53 22.95 19.09
C PHE A 74 5.25 24.07 18.33
N GLY A 75 4.54 24.81 17.48
CA GLY A 75 5.03 26.00 16.80
C GLY A 75 4.67 27.28 17.56
N ASP A 76 5.13 27.40 18.80
CA ASP A 76 5.42 28.66 19.51
C ASP A 76 6.60 28.43 20.47
#